data_AF-A0A317WRE2-F1
#
_entry.id   AF-A0A317WRE2-F1
#
_cell.length_a   1.000
_cell.length_b   1.000
_cell.length_c   1.000
_cell.angle_alpha   90.00
_cell.angle_beta   90.00
_cell.angle_gamma   90.00
#
_symmetry.space_group_name_H-M   'P 1'
#
loop_
_entity.id
_entity.type
_entity.pdbx_description
1 polymer ?
#
loop_
_entity_poly.entity_id
_entity_poly.type
_entity_poly.pdbx_seq_one_letter_code
_entity_poly.pdbx_strand_id
1 'polypeptide(L)'
;MEECPQHIRFVVGEARGLWPEFIAPDVSKLGECEFSLISEMSSQLIIHHPYRTLSELQPELSLTSDEVALAWSVINDHYLTDLPLLYPPHVIAVMAIIVAVVFKPSQTSFHGSAAPLASAMRDGGMSILAALGDKNGNGPPPRIQRLIAWLAESEVDIKAVIECTQELVSLYEVWEQYSEKHCKELLGRMVKSKNLD
;
A
#
# COMPACT_ATOMS: atom_id res chain seq x y z
N MET A 1 0.05 -6.29 18.81
CA MET A 1 1.21 -5.57 19.41
C MET A 1 2.47 -6.19 18.83
N GLU A 2 3.30 -5.41 18.16
CA GLU A 2 4.42 -5.87 17.32
C GLU A 2 5.70 -6.24 18.09
N GLU A 3 5.61 -6.50 19.40
CA GLU A 3 6.76 -6.86 20.26
C GLU A 3 7.96 -5.88 20.22
N CYS A 4 7.73 -4.63 19.77
CA CYS A 4 8.74 -3.58 19.65
C CYS A 4 8.38 -2.37 20.54
N PRO A 5 8.50 -2.49 21.88
CA PRO A 5 8.02 -1.46 22.80
C PRO A 5 8.83 -0.17 22.67
N GLN A 6 8.12 0.97 22.69
CA GLN A 6 8.72 2.30 22.73
C GLN A 6 8.29 3.04 23.99
N HIS A 7 9.23 3.73 24.64
CA HIS A 7 8.95 4.44 25.88
C HIS A 7 8.10 5.69 25.61
N ILE A 8 7.00 5.88 26.35
CA ILE A 8 6.01 6.94 26.10
C ILE A 8 6.61 8.36 26.03
N ARG A 9 7.62 8.67 26.88
CA ARG A 9 8.32 9.97 26.83
C ARG A 9 9.11 10.19 25.54
N PHE A 10 9.65 9.12 24.96
CA PHE A 10 10.37 9.21 23.69
C PHE A 10 9.41 9.52 22.55
N VAL A 11 8.27 8.81 22.48
CA VAL A 11 7.23 9.05 21.48
C VAL A 11 6.71 10.49 21.53
N VAL A 12 6.37 10.99 22.73
CA VAL A 12 5.92 12.39 22.89
C VAL A 12 7.03 13.38 22.54
N GLY A 13 8.29 13.08 22.89
CA GLY A 13 9.44 13.93 22.55
C GLY A 13 9.62 14.11 21.05
N GLU A 14 9.65 13.02 20.30
CA GLU A 14 9.77 13.03 18.84
C GLU A 14 8.55 13.67 18.16
N ALA A 15 7.34 13.31 18.60
CA ALA A 15 6.10 13.87 18.05
C ALA A 15 6.04 15.39 18.21
N ARG A 16 6.50 15.93 19.35
CA ARG A 16 6.60 17.39 19.55
C ARG A 16 7.74 18.04 18.78
N GLY A 17 8.82 17.31 18.53
CA GLY A 17 9.90 17.78 17.65
C GLY A 17 9.42 18.02 16.22
N LEU A 18 8.49 17.18 15.74
CA LEU A 18 7.90 17.29 14.40
C LEU A 18 6.66 18.19 14.33
N TRP A 19 5.79 18.12 15.34
CA TRP A 19 4.48 18.77 15.35
C TRP A 19 4.19 19.50 16.67
N PRO A 20 4.96 20.55 17.00
CA PRO A 20 4.85 21.24 18.28
C PRO A 20 3.48 21.91 18.48
N GLU A 21 2.80 22.28 17.40
CA GLU A 21 1.50 22.96 17.40
C GLU A 21 0.31 22.01 17.63
N PHE A 22 0.49 20.70 17.46
CA PHE A 22 -0.61 19.73 17.49
C PHE A 22 -0.52 18.74 18.66
N ILE A 23 0.65 18.61 19.28
CA ILE A 23 0.91 17.59 20.31
C ILE A 23 1.05 18.24 21.68
N ALA A 24 0.13 17.86 22.59
CA ALA A 24 0.14 18.32 23.97
C ALA A 24 1.44 17.92 24.70
N PRO A 25 1.95 18.76 25.62
CA PRO A 25 3.14 18.45 26.42
C PRO A 25 2.89 17.37 27.48
N ASP A 26 1.64 17.17 27.88
CA ASP A 26 1.27 16.21 28.93
C ASP A 26 1.23 14.79 28.38
N VAL A 27 2.13 13.95 28.91
CA VAL A 27 2.26 12.53 28.57
C VAL A 27 0.97 11.75 28.94
N SER A 28 0.23 12.22 29.94
CA SER A 28 -1.03 11.58 30.40
C SER A 28 -2.08 11.56 29.29
N LYS A 29 -2.10 12.59 28.42
CA LYS A 29 -3.04 12.67 27.28
C LYS A 29 -2.81 11.59 26.25
N LEU A 30 -1.56 11.18 26.02
CA LEU A 30 -1.26 10.07 25.13
C LEU A 30 -1.77 8.75 25.73
N GLY A 31 -1.66 8.55 27.04
CA GLY A 31 -2.21 7.38 27.73
C GLY A 31 -3.75 7.33 27.73
N GLU A 32 -4.42 8.47 27.91
CA GLU A 32 -5.88 8.58 27.76
C GLU A 32 -6.34 8.23 26.34
N CYS A 33 -5.60 8.70 25.32
CA CYS A 33 -5.84 8.39 23.92
C CYS A 33 -5.65 6.88 23.62
N GLU A 34 -4.54 6.30 24.09
CA GLU A 34 -4.27 4.85 23.97
C GLU A 34 -5.39 4.02 24.59
N PHE A 35 -5.82 4.35 25.80
CA PHE A 35 -6.92 3.67 26.48
C PHE A 35 -8.22 3.75 25.67
N SER A 36 -8.54 4.94 25.15
CA SER A 36 -9.73 5.16 24.32
C SER A 36 -9.69 4.32 23.04
N LEU A 37 -8.54 4.25 22.38
CA LEU A 37 -8.34 3.48 21.15
C LEU A 37 -8.48 1.98 21.38
N ILE A 38 -7.88 1.44 22.46
CA ILE A 38 -8.00 0.02 22.81
C ILE A 38 -9.46 -0.34 23.13
N SER A 39 -10.16 0.54 23.84
CA SER A 39 -11.58 0.38 24.16
C SER A 39 -12.43 0.35 22.90
N GLU A 40 -12.22 1.28 21.97
CA GLU A 40 -12.99 1.37 20.73
C GLU A 40 -12.75 0.15 19.83
N MET A 41 -11.51 -0.34 19.76
CA MET A 41 -11.16 -1.54 19.01
C MET A 41 -11.57 -2.85 19.71
N SER A 42 -12.22 -2.78 20.89
CA SER A 42 -12.60 -3.96 21.68
C SER A 42 -11.43 -4.94 21.91
N SER A 43 -10.20 -4.40 22.07
CA SER A 43 -8.95 -5.17 22.20
C SER A 43 -8.59 -6.10 21.01
N GLN A 44 -9.14 -5.87 19.81
CA GLN A 44 -8.75 -6.57 18.58
C GLN A 44 -7.49 -5.95 17.96
N LEU A 45 -6.32 -6.22 18.55
CA LEU A 45 -5.06 -5.51 18.24
C LEU A 45 -4.06 -6.31 17.38
N ILE A 46 -4.50 -7.42 16.78
CA ILE A 46 -3.65 -8.27 15.92
C ILE A 46 -4.13 -8.12 14.49
N ILE A 47 -3.22 -7.71 13.61
CA ILE A 47 -3.48 -7.51 12.18
C ILE A 47 -2.58 -8.46 11.39
N HIS A 48 -3.16 -9.15 10.41
CA HIS A 48 -2.40 -9.99 9.49
C HIS A 48 -2.02 -9.20 8.25
N HIS A 49 -0.73 -9.05 7.98
CA HIS A 49 -0.22 -8.22 6.89
C HIS A 49 0.01 -9.00 5.58
N PRO A 50 -0.18 -8.37 4.40
CA PRO A 50 0.06 -9.00 3.09
C PRO A 50 1.51 -9.46 2.84
N TYR A 51 2.49 -8.86 3.53
CA TYR A 51 3.92 -9.17 3.35
C TYR A 51 4.24 -10.66 3.54
N ARG A 52 3.55 -11.33 4.47
CA ARG A 52 3.74 -12.78 4.69
C ARG A 52 3.42 -13.56 3.41
N THR A 53 2.29 -13.27 2.79
CA THR A 53 1.86 -13.95 1.55
C THR A 53 2.83 -13.66 0.41
N LEU A 54 3.33 -12.42 0.29
CA LEU A 54 4.35 -12.08 -0.70
C LEU A 54 5.63 -12.92 -0.53
N SER A 55 6.11 -13.08 0.71
CA SER A 55 7.30 -13.90 1.00
C SER A 55 7.08 -15.38 0.72
N GLU A 56 5.88 -15.90 0.99
CA GLU A 56 5.53 -17.31 0.72
C GLU A 56 5.41 -17.60 -0.78
N LEU A 57 4.83 -16.68 -1.56
CA LEU A 57 4.64 -16.85 -3.01
C LEU A 57 5.88 -16.53 -3.85
N GLN A 58 6.86 -15.79 -3.30
CA GLN A 58 8.10 -15.45 -4.00
C GLN A 58 8.82 -16.66 -4.63
N PRO A 59 9.13 -17.75 -3.89
CA PRO A 59 9.80 -18.92 -4.47
C PRO A 59 8.91 -19.68 -5.46
N GLU A 60 7.62 -19.79 -5.19
CA GLU A 60 6.65 -20.53 -6.01
C GLU A 60 6.50 -19.89 -7.40
N LEU A 61 6.35 -18.57 -7.46
CA LEU A 61 6.22 -17.81 -8.70
C LEU A 61 7.57 -17.46 -9.35
N SER A 62 8.68 -17.78 -8.67
CA SER A 62 10.05 -17.42 -9.08
C SER A 62 10.21 -15.93 -9.37
N LEU A 63 9.71 -15.08 -8.45
CA LEU A 63 9.75 -13.63 -8.59
C LEU A 63 11.20 -13.12 -8.49
N THR A 64 11.54 -12.16 -9.33
CA THR A 64 12.83 -11.46 -9.28
C THR A 64 12.88 -10.51 -8.08
N SER A 65 14.08 -10.16 -7.62
CA SER A 65 14.24 -9.19 -6.52
C SER A 65 13.58 -7.84 -6.81
N ASP A 66 13.58 -7.39 -8.07
CA ASP A 66 12.94 -6.14 -8.48
C ASP A 66 11.42 -6.22 -8.37
N GLU A 67 10.82 -7.36 -8.78
CA GLU A 67 9.38 -7.58 -8.71
C GLU A 67 8.91 -7.68 -7.26
N VAL A 68 9.71 -8.33 -6.39
CA VAL A 68 9.44 -8.37 -4.95
C VAL A 68 9.53 -6.98 -4.34
N ALA A 69 10.55 -6.19 -4.71
CA ALA A 69 10.68 -4.81 -4.22
C ALA A 69 9.51 -3.92 -4.67
N LEU A 70 9.06 -4.07 -5.92
CA LEU A 70 7.91 -3.34 -6.45
C LEU A 70 6.59 -3.79 -5.81
N ALA A 71 6.38 -5.10 -5.66
CA ALA A 71 5.22 -5.62 -4.94
C ALA A 71 5.21 -5.14 -3.48
N TRP A 72 6.38 -5.09 -2.84
CA TRP A 72 6.52 -4.54 -1.49
C TRP A 72 6.15 -3.06 -1.43
N SER A 73 6.59 -2.24 -2.38
CA SER A 73 6.18 -0.83 -2.43
C SER A 73 4.67 -0.66 -2.66
N VAL A 74 4.08 -1.48 -3.53
CA VAL A 74 2.61 -1.48 -3.73
C VAL A 74 1.88 -1.89 -2.44
N ILE A 75 2.40 -2.87 -1.70
CA ILE A 75 1.87 -3.23 -0.37
C ILE A 75 2.13 -2.12 0.65
N ASN A 76 3.13 -1.27 0.52
CA ASN A 76 3.20 -0.09 1.40
C ASN A 76 2.11 0.92 1.04
N ASP A 77 1.87 1.12 -0.25
CA ASP A 77 0.97 2.14 -0.75
C ASP A 77 -0.52 1.80 -0.49
N HIS A 78 -0.90 0.51 -0.47
CA HIS A 78 -2.31 0.15 -0.23
C HIS A 78 -2.82 0.56 1.17
N TYR A 79 -1.95 0.81 2.16
CA TYR A 79 -2.37 1.31 3.47
C TYR A 79 -2.89 2.75 3.44
N LEU A 80 -2.75 3.44 2.31
CA LEU A 80 -3.34 4.77 2.08
C LEU A 80 -4.80 4.69 1.61
N THR A 81 -5.31 3.47 1.41
CA THR A 81 -6.68 3.16 1.01
C THR A 81 -7.41 2.43 2.15
N ASP A 82 -8.69 2.15 1.96
CA ASP A 82 -9.51 1.34 2.86
C ASP A 82 -9.46 -0.17 2.56
N LEU A 83 -8.65 -0.60 1.59
CA LEU A 83 -8.50 -2.01 1.19
C LEU A 83 -8.20 -2.98 2.36
N PRO A 84 -7.38 -2.64 3.37
CA PRO A 84 -7.14 -3.54 4.51
C PRO A 84 -8.40 -3.89 5.31
N LEU A 85 -9.46 -3.08 5.21
CA LEU A 85 -10.74 -3.30 5.89
C LEU A 85 -11.73 -4.09 5.03
N LEU A 86 -11.54 -4.10 3.71
CA LEU A 86 -12.47 -4.69 2.74
C LEU A 86 -12.04 -6.08 2.27
N TYR A 87 -10.73 -6.31 2.13
CA TYR A 87 -10.20 -7.53 1.52
C TYR A 87 -9.17 -8.25 2.41
N PRO A 88 -9.11 -9.60 2.32
CA PRO A 88 -8.09 -10.37 3.02
C PRO A 88 -6.66 -10.03 2.57
N PRO A 89 -5.64 -10.15 3.44
CA PRO A 89 -4.27 -9.77 3.13
C PRO A 89 -3.64 -10.57 1.98
N HIS A 90 -4.07 -11.81 1.76
CA HIS A 90 -3.57 -12.63 0.64
C HIS A 90 -4.05 -12.11 -0.72
N VAL A 91 -5.28 -11.58 -0.80
CA VAL A 91 -5.82 -10.97 -2.03
C VAL A 91 -5.02 -9.72 -2.39
N ILE A 92 -4.70 -8.89 -1.39
CA ILE A 92 -3.90 -7.67 -1.56
C ILE A 92 -2.47 -8.03 -2.01
N ALA A 93 -1.87 -9.07 -1.45
CA ALA A 93 -0.55 -9.54 -1.87
C ALA A 93 -0.55 -10.02 -3.33
N VAL A 94 -1.58 -10.78 -3.74
CA VAL A 94 -1.73 -11.23 -5.13
C VAL A 94 -1.91 -10.06 -6.08
N MET A 95 -2.73 -9.07 -5.71
CA MET A 95 -2.86 -7.81 -6.46
C MET A 95 -1.49 -7.14 -6.64
N ALA A 96 -0.72 -6.97 -5.57
CA ALA A 96 0.59 -6.34 -5.63
C ALA A 96 1.59 -7.11 -6.52
N ILE A 97 1.57 -8.44 -6.48
CA ILE A 97 2.39 -9.31 -7.34
C ILE A 97 1.98 -9.15 -8.80
N ILE A 98 0.67 -9.14 -9.10
CA ILE A 98 0.17 -8.95 -10.46
C ILE A 98 0.61 -7.59 -10.98
N VAL A 99 0.44 -6.52 -10.20
CA VAL A 99 0.89 -5.18 -10.56
C VAL A 99 2.41 -5.17 -10.84
N ALA A 100 3.21 -5.78 -9.96
CA ALA A 100 4.65 -5.81 -10.13
C ALA A 100 5.15 -6.59 -11.35
N VAL A 101 4.52 -7.74 -11.65
CA VAL A 101 4.89 -8.60 -12.79
C VAL A 101 4.41 -8.01 -14.12
N VAL A 102 3.24 -7.39 -14.12
CA VAL A 102 2.61 -6.83 -15.33
C VAL A 102 3.23 -5.49 -15.73
N PHE A 103 3.49 -4.61 -14.76
CA PHE A 103 3.86 -3.22 -15.05
C PHE A 103 5.36 -2.93 -14.92
N LYS A 104 6.24 -3.94 -14.98
CA LYS A 104 7.69 -3.71 -14.98
C LYS A 104 8.09 -2.86 -16.21
N PRO A 105 8.54 -1.60 -16.06
CA PRO A 105 9.14 -0.88 -17.17
C PRO A 105 10.52 -1.50 -17.42
N SER A 106 10.85 -1.72 -18.69
CA SER A 106 12.22 -2.08 -19.05
C SER A 106 13.13 -0.89 -18.75
N GLN A 107 13.89 -0.99 -17.65
CA GLN A 107 15.05 -0.16 -17.28
C GLN A 107 14.84 1.32 -16.89
N THR A 108 14.06 1.60 -15.85
CA THR A 108 14.31 2.82 -15.05
C THR A 108 14.25 2.50 -13.56
N SER A 109 15.33 2.79 -12.85
CA SER A 109 15.46 2.60 -11.41
C SER A 109 14.31 3.27 -10.66
N PHE A 110 13.45 2.46 -10.05
CA PHE A 110 12.41 2.90 -9.12
C PHE A 110 13.05 3.48 -7.85
N HIS A 111 13.35 4.77 -7.85
CA HIS A 111 13.63 5.51 -6.62
C HIS A 111 12.31 6.02 -6.03
N GLY A 112 11.64 5.15 -5.26
CA GLY A 112 10.72 5.49 -4.17
C GLY A 112 9.71 6.63 -4.37
N SER A 113 9.26 6.89 -5.59
CA SER A 113 8.29 7.94 -5.90
C SER A 113 7.08 7.33 -6.59
N ALA A 114 5.87 7.77 -6.23
CA ALA A 114 4.61 7.25 -6.76
C ALA A 114 4.37 7.63 -8.24
N ALA A 115 4.95 8.74 -8.69
CA ALA A 115 4.79 9.29 -10.04
C ALA A 115 5.19 8.33 -11.21
N PRO A 116 6.31 7.56 -11.15
CA PRO A 116 6.64 6.60 -12.20
C PRO A 116 5.71 5.39 -12.28
N LEU A 117 5.02 5.00 -11.19
CA LEU A 117 4.16 3.81 -11.19
C LEU A 117 2.81 4.08 -11.89
N ALA A 118 2.22 5.25 -11.66
CA ALA A 118 0.98 5.66 -12.33
C ALA A 118 1.16 5.70 -13.86
N SER A 119 2.28 6.29 -14.32
CA SER A 119 2.65 6.32 -15.74
C SER A 119 2.94 4.92 -16.29
N ALA A 120 3.67 4.08 -15.55
CA ALA A 120 3.95 2.70 -15.93
C ALA A 120 2.69 1.82 -15.98
N MET A 121 1.68 2.07 -15.12
CA MET A 121 0.39 1.37 -15.18
C MET A 121 -0.39 1.72 -16.45
N ARG A 122 -0.37 2.99 -16.86
CA ARG A 122 -1.03 3.42 -18.11
C ARG A 122 -0.37 2.84 -19.36
N ASP A 123 0.97 2.84 -19.41
CA ASP A 123 1.71 2.34 -20.58
C ASP A 123 1.85 0.80 -20.61
N GLY A 124 2.08 0.17 -19.46
CA GLY A 124 2.26 -1.29 -19.35
C GLY A 124 0.96 -2.06 -19.58
N GLY A 125 -0.19 -1.50 -19.20
CA GLY A 125 -1.50 -2.13 -19.43
C GLY A 125 -1.82 -2.28 -20.93
N MET A 126 -1.43 -1.28 -21.74
CA MET A 126 -1.59 -1.31 -23.19
C MET A 126 -0.64 -2.32 -23.86
N SER A 127 0.57 -2.48 -23.33
CA SER A 127 1.56 -3.44 -23.83
C SER A 127 1.15 -4.90 -23.61
N ILE A 128 0.56 -5.23 -22.45
CA ILE A 128 0.03 -6.58 -22.19
C ILE A 128 -1.21 -6.86 -23.02
N LEU A 129 -2.14 -5.92 -23.16
CA LEU A 129 -3.32 -6.12 -23.99
C LEU A 129 -2.94 -6.39 -25.46
N ALA A 130 -1.89 -5.72 -25.95
CA ALA A 130 -1.32 -5.98 -27.26
C ALA A 130 -0.64 -7.36 -27.35
N ALA A 131 0.12 -7.78 -26.33
CA ALA A 131 0.80 -9.08 -26.29
C ALA A 131 -0.16 -10.28 -26.12
N LEU A 132 -1.32 -10.08 -25.48
CA LEU A 132 -2.37 -11.11 -25.35
C LEU A 132 -3.24 -11.21 -26.61
N GLY A 133 -3.31 -10.14 -27.42
CA GLY A 133 -4.07 -10.09 -28.67
C GLY A 133 -3.33 -10.63 -29.90
N ASP A 134 -2.01 -10.76 -29.84
CA ASP A 134 -1.20 -11.23 -30.96
C ASP A 134 -1.19 -12.77 -31.04
N LYS A 135 -1.90 -13.32 -32.02
CA LYS A 135 -1.92 -14.77 -32.30
C LYS A 135 -0.69 -15.25 -33.09
N ASN A 136 0.14 -14.33 -33.60
CA ASN A 136 1.31 -14.62 -34.44
C ASN A 136 2.65 -14.21 -33.80
N GLY A 137 2.64 -13.47 -32.71
CA GLY A 137 3.82 -13.08 -31.94
C GLY A 137 4.20 -14.10 -30.86
N ASN A 138 5.46 -14.05 -30.39
CA ASN A 138 5.84 -14.71 -29.13
C ASN A 138 4.85 -14.24 -28.07
N GLY A 139 4.02 -15.16 -27.55
CA GLY A 139 2.98 -14.86 -26.56
C GLY A 139 3.52 -14.19 -25.29
N PRO A 140 2.68 -13.96 -24.26
CA PRO A 140 3.09 -13.24 -23.06
C PRO A 140 4.38 -13.85 -22.48
N PRO A 141 5.29 -13.04 -21.92
CA PRO A 141 6.54 -13.52 -21.32
C PRO A 141 6.30 -14.75 -20.42
N PRO A 142 7.22 -15.73 -20.39
CA PRO A 142 7.03 -16.99 -19.66
C PRO A 142 6.75 -16.81 -18.16
N ARG A 143 7.12 -15.66 -17.59
CA ARG A 143 6.80 -15.24 -16.22
C ARG A 143 5.31 -14.92 -16.04
N ILE A 144 4.74 -14.15 -16.96
CA ILE A 144 3.30 -13.83 -16.98
C ILE A 144 2.48 -15.11 -17.23
N GLN A 145 2.97 -16.01 -18.10
CA GLN A 145 2.31 -17.30 -18.33
C GLN A 145 2.25 -18.15 -17.04
N ARG A 146 3.34 -18.20 -16.26
CA ARG A 146 3.35 -18.89 -14.96
C ARG A 146 2.38 -18.27 -13.96
N LEU A 147 2.34 -16.94 -13.87
CA LEU A 147 1.40 -16.25 -13.00
C LEU A 147 -0.05 -16.54 -13.40
N ILE A 148 -0.35 -16.53 -14.71
CA ILE A 148 -1.69 -16.88 -15.22
C ILE A 148 -2.04 -18.34 -14.89
N ALA A 149 -1.11 -19.27 -15.09
CA ALA A 149 -1.33 -20.68 -14.76
C ALA A 149 -1.61 -20.86 -13.26
N TRP A 150 -0.80 -20.23 -12.40
CA TRP A 150 -0.99 -20.26 -10.95
C TRP A 150 -2.34 -19.66 -10.54
N LEU A 151 -2.73 -18.51 -11.11
CA LEU A 151 -4.02 -17.88 -10.85
C LEU A 151 -5.20 -18.76 -11.29
N ALA A 152 -5.05 -19.51 -12.38
CA ALA A 152 -6.10 -20.41 -12.86
C ALA A 152 -6.28 -21.66 -11.98
N GLU A 153 -5.22 -22.10 -11.30
CA GLU A 153 -5.24 -23.22 -10.36
C GLU A 153 -5.61 -22.79 -8.93
N SER A 154 -5.51 -21.49 -8.64
CA SER A 154 -5.76 -20.89 -7.33
C SER A 154 -7.24 -20.61 -7.08
N GLU A 155 -7.68 -20.71 -5.81
CA GLU A 155 -9.03 -20.32 -5.37
C GLU A 155 -9.15 -18.81 -5.04
N VAL A 156 -8.15 -18.01 -5.42
CA VAL A 156 -8.15 -16.57 -5.16
C VAL A 156 -9.26 -15.87 -5.97
N ASP A 157 -10.03 -15.02 -5.30
CA ASP A 157 -11.08 -14.23 -5.95
C ASP A 157 -10.49 -13.15 -6.87
N ILE A 158 -10.54 -13.43 -8.18
CA ILE A 158 -10.05 -12.53 -9.23
C ILE A 158 -10.85 -11.22 -9.25
N LYS A 159 -12.14 -11.22 -8.90
CA LYS A 159 -12.93 -9.98 -8.86
C LYS A 159 -12.40 -9.06 -7.78
N ALA A 160 -12.17 -9.58 -6.58
CA ALA A 160 -11.58 -8.83 -5.48
C ALA A 160 -10.20 -8.27 -5.85
N VAL A 161 -9.36 -9.04 -6.56
CA VAL A 161 -8.06 -8.57 -7.06
C VAL A 161 -8.22 -7.39 -8.04
N ILE A 162 -9.19 -7.44 -8.94
CA ILE A 162 -9.47 -6.35 -9.90
C ILE A 162 -9.94 -5.10 -9.16
N GLU A 163 -10.84 -5.23 -8.18
CA GLU A 163 -11.34 -4.12 -7.37
C GLU A 163 -10.19 -3.47 -6.57
N CYS A 164 -9.34 -4.28 -5.92
CA CYS A 164 -8.12 -3.78 -5.26
C CYS A 164 -7.20 -3.01 -6.23
N THR A 165 -7.06 -3.50 -7.47
CA THR A 165 -6.21 -2.84 -8.48
C THR A 165 -6.81 -1.51 -8.91
N GLN A 166 -8.14 -1.43 -9.07
CA GLN A 166 -8.83 -0.19 -9.44
C GLN A 166 -8.67 0.87 -8.35
N GLU A 167 -8.84 0.49 -7.08
CA GLU A 167 -8.66 1.41 -5.96
C GLU A 167 -7.22 1.94 -5.88
N LEU A 168 -6.23 1.07 -6.14
CA LEU A 168 -4.82 1.48 -6.19
C LEU A 168 -4.55 2.48 -7.34
N VAL A 169 -5.16 2.28 -8.52
CA VAL A 169 -5.06 3.24 -9.62
C VAL A 169 -5.70 4.57 -9.24
N SER A 170 -6.89 4.54 -8.64
CA SER A 170 -7.57 5.75 -8.16
C SER A 170 -6.76 6.51 -7.11
N LEU A 171 -6.11 5.79 -6.18
CA LEU A 171 -5.17 6.39 -5.23
C LEU A 171 -4.07 7.17 -5.95
N TYR A 172 -3.42 6.57 -6.95
CA TYR A 172 -2.33 7.22 -7.67
C TYR A 172 -2.77 8.45 -8.46
N GLU A 173 -3.98 8.46 -9.03
CA GLU A 173 -4.54 9.66 -9.69
C GLU A 173 -4.75 10.82 -8.72
N VAL A 174 -5.26 10.54 -7.52
CA VAL A 174 -5.46 11.56 -6.47
C VAL A 174 -4.13 12.03 -5.89
N TRP A 175 -3.17 11.12 -5.75
CA TRP A 175 -1.84 11.43 -5.23
C TRP A 175 -1.11 12.47 -6.07
N GLU A 176 -1.25 12.45 -7.40
CA GLU A 176 -0.65 13.45 -8.28
C GLU A 176 -1.17 14.88 -8.01
N GLN A 177 -2.38 15.00 -7.50
CA GLN A 177 -3.03 16.28 -7.20
C GLN A 177 -2.85 16.71 -5.74
N TYR A 178 -2.19 15.89 -4.91
CA TYR A 178 -2.01 16.15 -3.50
C TYR A 178 -1.14 17.40 -3.24
N SER A 179 -1.62 18.28 -2.35
CA SER A 179 -0.90 19.46 -1.91
C SER A 179 -0.78 19.49 -0.38
N GLU A 180 0.41 19.16 0.12
CA GLU A 180 0.71 19.17 1.55
C GLU A 180 0.45 20.54 2.19
N LYS A 181 0.79 21.62 1.48
CA LYS A 181 0.57 23.00 1.93
C LYS A 181 -0.92 23.27 2.18
N HIS A 182 -1.78 22.87 1.24
CA HIS A 182 -3.20 23.09 1.35
C HIS A 182 -3.81 22.32 2.53
N CYS A 183 -3.43 21.05 2.71
CA CYS A 183 -3.88 20.23 3.83
C CYS A 183 -3.45 20.81 5.19
N LYS A 184 -2.18 21.24 5.33
CA LYS A 184 -1.69 21.86 6.57
C LYS A 184 -2.43 23.14 6.92
N GLU A 185 -2.70 24.00 5.94
CA GLU A 185 -3.46 25.24 6.17
C GLU A 185 -4.89 24.96 6.66
N LEU A 186 -5.56 23.95 6.09
CA LEU A 186 -6.90 23.54 6.52
C LEU A 186 -6.91 22.99 7.95
N LEU A 187 -5.99 22.07 8.27
CA LEU A 187 -5.87 21.51 9.61
C LEU A 187 -5.57 22.59 10.66
N GLY A 188 -4.64 23.50 10.36
CA GLY A 188 -4.33 24.62 11.26
C GLY A 188 -5.53 25.54 11.53
N ARG A 189 -6.39 25.78 10.53
CA ARG A 189 -7.65 26.53 10.74
C ARG A 189 -8.64 25.76 11.61
N MET A 190 -8.76 24.45 11.41
CA MET A 190 -9.67 23.61 12.20
C MET A 190 -9.29 23.58 13.69
N VAL A 191 -8.01 23.42 14.00
CA VAL A 191 -7.53 23.40 15.40
C VAL A 191 -7.79 24.73 16.09
N LYS A 192 -7.43 25.84 15.43
CA LYS A 192 -7.66 27.20 15.95
C LYS A 192 -9.14 27.55 16.13
N SER A 193 -9.99 27.15 15.18
CA SER A 193 -11.43 27.47 15.25
C SER A 193 -12.19 26.72 16.34
N LYS A 194 -11.71 25.54 16.76
CA LYS A 194 -12.34 24.73 17.80
C LYS A 194 -11.80 24.98 19.21
N ASN A 195 -10.86 25.92 19.39
CA ASN A 195 -10.11 26.12 20.65
C ASN A 195 -9.55 24.80 21.20
N LEU A 196 -8.99 23.97 20.31
CA LEU A 196 -8.34 22.70 20.68
C LEU A 196 -6.84 22.88 21.00
N ASP A 197 -6.37 24.13 21.06
CA ASP A 197 -5.03 24.53 21.49
C ASP A 197 -4.83 24.37 23.01
#